data_AF-A0A0S8HBW7-F1
#
_entry.id   AF-A0A0S8HBW7-F1
#
_cell.length_a   1.000
_cell.length_b   1.000
_cell.length_c   1.000
_cell.angle_alpha   90.00
_cell.angle_beta   90.00
_cell.angle_gamma   90.00
#
_symmetry.space_group_name_H-M   'P 1'
#
loop_
_entity.id
_entity.type
_entity.pdbx_description
1 polymer ?
#
loop_
_entity_poly.entity_id
_entity_poly.type
_entity_poly.pdbx_seq_one_letter_code
_entity_poly.pdbx_strand_id
1 'polypeptide(L)'
;STPAEQIARMAPDGLLLSNGPGDPQPVRNVIATVRELIDRPPGGRPLPIFGICLGQQILAQALGGKTYKLKFGHHGANHPVKDLRTGRVAVTTQNHGFCVDIDSLPADEVEITHINLNDETLEGMRHTQLPVFSVQYHPEASPGPHDARYLFGKFVDLMRKATE
;
A
#
# COMPACT_ATOMS: atom_id res chain seq x y z
N SER A 1 -0.24 15.02 13.03
CA SER A 1 -0.41 14.57 11.64
C SER A 1 -0.20 15.75 10.72
N THR A 2 0.29 15.52 9.51
CA THR A 2 0.41 16.55 8.46
C THR A 2 -0.91 16.61 7.68
N PRO A 3 -1.63 17.75 7.64
CA PRO A 3 -2.89 17.85 6.89
C PRO A 3 -2.68 17.76 5.36
N ALA A 4 -3.73 17.36 4.63
CA ALA A 4 -3.70 17.25 3.17
C ALA A 4 -3.29 18.57 2.49
N GLU A 5 -3.81 19.71 2.96
CA GLU A 5 -3.44 21.02 2.44
C GLU A 5 -1.93 21.32 2.59
N GLN A 6 -1.33 20.96 3.73
CA GLN A 6 0.11 21.17 3.95
C GLN A 6 0.93 20.28 3.01
N ILE A 7 0.51 19.04 2.78
CA ILE A 7 1.15 18.13 1.82
C ILE A 7 0.99 18.68 0.40
N ALA A 8 -0.20 19.16 0.03
CA ALA A 8 -0.48 19.74 -1.28
C ALA A 8 0.41 20.96 -1.58
N ARG A 9 0.67 21.82 -0.58
CA ARG A 9 1.57 22.98 -0.70
C ARG A 9 3.03 22.60 -0.98
N MET A 10 3.44 21.37 -0.69
CA MET A 10 4.79 20.87 -1.02
C MET A 10 4.91 20.50 -2.51
N ALA A 11 3.80 20.48 -3.26
CA ALA A 11 3.73 20.05 -4.65
C ALA A 11 4.47 18.73 -4.91
N PRO A 12 4.13 17.64 -4.18
CA PRO A 12 4.88 16.39 -4.27
C PRO A 12 4.65 15.69 -5.61
N ASP A 13 5.70 15.06 -6.14
CA ASP A 13 5.58 14.17 -7.30
C ASP A 13 4.96 12.82 -6.97
N GLY A 14 4.99 12.43 -5.69
CA GLY A 14 4.37 11.23 -5.18
C GLY A 14 4.34 11.21 -3.66
N LEU A 15 3.47 10.37 -3.10
CA LEU A 15 3.31 10.16 -1.66
C LEU A 15 3.66 8.72 -1.30
N LEU A 16 4.65 8.54 -0.44
CA LEU A 16 4.98 7.25 0.16
C LEU A 16 4.37 7.17 1.57
N LEU A 17 3.47 6.21 1.78
CA LEU A 17 2.95 5.85 3.10
C LEU A 17 3.83 4.74 3.67
N SER A 18 4.68 5.08 4.63
CA SER A 18 5.63 4.15 5.23
C SER A 18 4.96 3.07 6.08
N ASN A 19 5.76 2.10 6.50
CA ASN A 19 5.42 1.16 7.56
C ASN A 19 5.32 1.85 8.93
N GLY A 20 4.82 1.11 9.93
CA GLY A 20 4.72 1.55 11.31
C GLY A 20 4.07 0.49 12.21
N PRO A 21 4.05 0.71 13.53
CA PRO A 21 3.45 -0.22 14.48
C PRO A 21 1.93 -0.03 14.62
N GLY A 22 1.26 -1.06 15.15
CA GLY A 22 -0.10 -0.96 15.69
C GLY A 22 -1.24 -1.20 14.70
N ASP A 23 -2.46 -0.99 15.20
CA ASP A 23 -3.70 -1.03 14.42
C ASP A 23 -3.84 0.30 13.65
N PRO A 24 -4.17 0.29 12.34
CA PRO A 24 -4.42 1.49 11.58
C PRO A 24 -5.80 2.14 11.83
N GLN A 25 -6.80 1.43 12.37
CA GLN A 25 -8.16 1.99 12.57
C GLN A 25 -8.21 3.24 13.47
N PRO A 26 -7.37 3.38 14.52
CA PRO A 26 -7.35 4.58 15.35
C PRO A 26 -6.78 5.83 14.64
N VAL A 27 -5.99 5.69 13.57
CA VAL A 27 -5.37 6.84 12.86
C VAL A 27 -6.31 7.47 11.82
N ARG A 28 -7.57 7.72 12.23
CA ARG A 28 -8.65 8.24 11.37
C ARG A 28 -8.30 9.54 10.66
N ASN A 29 -7.53 10.40 11.32
CA ASN A 29 -7.02 11.64 10.73
C ASN A 29 -6.09 11.39 9.55
N VAL A 30 -5.21 10.39 9.63
CA VAL A 30 -4.30 10.03 8.54
C VAL A 30 -5.08 9.39 7.38
N ILE A 31 -6.03 8.51 7.69
CA ILE A 31 -6.92 7.91 6.69
C ILE A 31 -7.69 8.99 5.93
N ALA A 32 -8.26 9.96 6.65
CA ALA A 32 -8.98 11.09 6.04
C ALA A 32 -8.06 11.96 5.18
N THR A 33 -6.84 12.26 5.63
CA THR A 33 -5.83 12.98 4.83
C THR A 33 -5.50 12.24 3.54
N VAL A 34 -5.27 10.92 3.60
CA VAL A 34 -4.95 10.12 2.40
C VAL A 34 -6.13 10.10 1.43
N ARG A 35 -7.35 9.93 1.94
CA ARG A 35 -8.56 10.00 1.13
C ARG A 35 -8.72 11.35 0.45
N GLU A 36 -8.51 12.45 1.18
CA GLU A 36 -8.58 13.80 0.60
C GLU A 36 -7.54 14.00 -0.51
N LEU A 37 -6.32 13.49 -0.36
CA LEU A 37 -5.29 13.57 -1.39
C LEU A 37 -5.60 12.71 -2.63
N ILE A 38 -6.36 11.62 -2.48
CA ILE A 38 -6.86 10.80 -3.59
C ILE A 38 -8.00 11.53 -4.31
N ASP A 39 -8.99 12.03 -3.56
CA ASP A 39 -10.20 12.66 -4.10
C ASP A 39 -9.92 14.06 -4.68
N ARG A 40 -8.95 14.78 -4.11
CA ARG A 40 -8.60 16.17 -4.45
C ARG A 40 -7.08 16.32 -4.55
N PRO A 41 -6.47 15.72 -5.58
CA PRO A 41 -5.03 15.68 -5.66
C PRO A 41 -4.44 17.08 -5.97
N PRO A 42 -3.24 17.39 -5.43
CA PRO A 42 -2.59 18.67 -5.66
C PRO A 42 -2.29 18.89 -7.15
N GLY A 43 -2.52 20.11 -7.63
CA GLY A 43 -2.22 20.49 -9.02
C GLY A 43 -3.17 19.91 -10.07
N GLY A 44 -4.29 19.29 -9.67
CA GLY A 44 -5.34 18.83 -10.59
C GLY A 44 -4.99 17.57 -11.39
N ARG A 45 -3.88 16.91 -11.07
CA ARG A 45 -3.47 15.62 -11.66
C ARG A 45 -3.48 14.53 -10.59
N PRO A 46 -3.78 13.25 -10.92
CA PRO A 46 -3.69 12.16 -9.95
C PRO A 46 -2.31 12.09 -9.30
N LEU A 47 -2.26 12.03 -7.97
CA LEU A 47 -1.01 11.91 -7.22
C LEU A 47 -0.60 10.43 -7.14
N PRO A 48 0.62 10.04 -7.58
CA PRO A 48 1.13 8.70 -7.33
C PRO A 48 1.24 8.43 -5.83
N ILE A 49 0.65 7.32 -5.36
CA ILE A 49 0.70 6.93 -3.95
C ILE A 49 1.19 5.48 -3.83
N PHE A 50 2.18 5.26 -2.96
CA PHE A 50 2.66 3.93 -2.63
C PHE A 50 2.56 3.66 -1.12
N GLY A 51 1.82 2.62 -0.73
CA GLY A 51 1.72 2.19 0.67
C GLY A 51 2.51 0.93 0.99
N ILE A 52 3.23 0.93 2.12
CA ILE A 52 4.01 -0.22 2.61
C ILE A 52 3.54 -0.61 4.02
N CYS A 53 3.21 -1.88 4.22
CA CYS A 53 2.80 -2.44 5.52
C CYS A 53 1.64 -1.65 6.17
N LEU A 54 1.89 -0.84 7.21
CA LEU A 54 0.89 0.06 7.78
C LEU A 54 0.31 1.02 6.71
N GLY A 55 1.15 1.49 5.80
CA GLY A 55 0.75 2.33 4.68
C GLY A 55 -0.24 1.64 3.73
N GLN A 56 -0.12 0.32 3.51
CA GLN A 56 -1.14 -0.45 2.77
C GLN A 56 -2.49 -0.37 3.48
N GLN A 57 -2.50 -0.55 4.80
CA GLN A 57 -3.74 -0.66 5.56
C GLN A 57 -4.44 0.69 5.72
N ILE A 58 -3.68 1.78 5.84
CA ILE A 58 -4.19 3.15 5.77
C ILE A 58 -4.80 3.40 4.40
N LEU A 59 -4.09 3.02 3.34
CA LEU A 59 -4.55 3.21 1.97
C LEU A 59 -5.83 2.42 1.68
N ALA A 60 -5.92 1.18 2.13
CA ALA A 60 -7.11 0.35 1.98
C ALA A 60 -8.33 0.98 2.64
N GLN A 61 -8.18 1.49 3.86
CA GLN A 61 -9.27 2.19 4.56
C GLN A 61 -9.64 3.53 3.91
N ALA A 62 -8.66 4.25 3.36
CA ALA A 62 -8.93 5.47 2.60
C ALA A 62 -9.77 5.19 1.34
N LEU A 63 -9.58 4.02 0.74
CA LEU A 63 -10.35 3.48 -0.40
C LEU A 63 -11.62 2.71 0.03
N GLY A 64 -12.04 2.78 1.31
CA GLY A 64 -13.29 2.17 1.79
C GLY A 64 -13.20 0.72 2.28
N GLY A 65 -12.02 0.12 2.25
CA GLY A 65 -11.76 -1.21 2.82
C GLY A 65 -11.71 -1.24 4.34
N LYS A 66 -11.62 -2.44 4.90
CA LYS A 66 -11.51 -2.74 6.33
C LYS A 66 -10.24 -3.52 6.62
N THR A 67 -9.85 -3.51 7.88
CA THR A 67 -8.71 -4.28 8.40
C THR A 67 -9.16 -5.19 9.52
N TYR A 68 -8.44 -6.30 9.69
CA TYR A 68 -8.66 -7.25 10.78
C TYR A 68 -7.33 -7.70 11.37
N LYS A 69 -7.38 -8.19 12.61
CA LYS A 69 -6.22 -8.70 13.33
C LYS A 69 -5.98 -10.16 12.97
N LEU A 70 -4.77 -10.49 12.54
CA LEU A 70 -4.33 -11.87 12.33
C LEU A 70 -4.17 -12.59 13.67
N LYS A 71 -4.32 -13.91 13.68
CA LYS A 71 -4.18 -14.73 14.88
C LYS A 71 -2.77 -14.60 15.50
N PHE A 72 -1.74 -14.64 14.65
CA PHE A 72 -0.33 -14.55 15.07
C PHE A 72 0.50 -13.55 14.25
N GLY A 73 -0.07 -13.01 13.17
CA GLY A 73 0.63 -12.11 12.24
C GLY A 73 1.73 -12.80 11.42
N HIS A 74 2.36 -12.03 10.54
CA HIS A 74 3.50 -12.46 9.74
C HIS A 74 4.75 -11.73 10.19
N HIS A 75 5.73 -12.50 10.66
CA HIS A 75 6.95 -12.00 11.28
C HIS A 75 8.12 -12.88 10.80
N GLY A 76 8.72 -12.55 9.66
CA GLY A 76 9.74 -13.39 9.04
C GLY A 76 10.26 -12.85 7.71
N ALA A 77 11.31 -13.50 7.19
CA ALA A 77 11.97 -13.10 5.95
C ALA A 77 11.91 -14.19 4.85
N ASN A 78 10.96 -15.12 4.97
CA ASN A 78 10.79 -16.28 4.10
C ASN A 78 9.35 -16.43 3.59
N HIS A 79 8.54 -15.36 3.63
CA HIS A 79 7.14 -15.43 3.24
C HIS A 79 6.97 -15.39 1.71
N PRO A 80 6.37 -16.42 1.10
CA PRO A 80 6.15 -16.49 -0.34
C PRO A 80 4.93 -15.66 -0.74
N VAL A 81 5.13 -14.65 -1.58
CA VAL A 81 4.06 -13.79 -2.08
C VAL A 81 3.99 -13.86 -3.60
N LYS A 82 2.79 -14.11 -4.13
CA LYS A 82 2.55 -14.21 -5.58
C LYS A 82 1.91 -12.94 -6.12
N ASP A 83 2.53 -12.33 -7.14
CA ASP A 83 1.88 -11.32 -7.97
C ASP A 83 0.91 -12.02 -8.93
N LEU A 84 -0.39 -11.84 -8.72
CA LEU A 84 -1.45 -12.49 -9.50
C LEU A 84 -1.45 -12.09 -10.96
N ARG A 85 -0.90 -10.92 -11.30
CA ARG A 85 -0.93 -10.37 -12.67
C ARG A 85 0.16 -10.98 -13.54
N THR A 86 1.26 -11.40 -12.92
CA THR A 86 2.44 -11.92 -13.64
C THR A 86 2.71 -13.39 -13.33
N GLY A 87 2.10 -13.93 -12.27
CA GLY A 87 2.38 -15.27 -11.76
C GLY A 87 3.72 -15.39 -11.02
N ARG A 88 4.51 -14.32 -10.94
CA ARG A 88 5.82 -14.33 -10.26
C ARG A 88 5.64 -14.45 -8.75
N VAL A 89 6.54 -15.18 -8.11
CA VAL A 89 6.62 -15.33 -6.66
C VAL A 89 7.88 -14.62 -6.17
N ALA A 90 7.73 -13.83 -5.11
CA ALA A 90 8.83 -13.21 -4.38
C ALA A 90 8.90 -13.82 -2.98
N VAL A 91 10.10 -14.03 -2.46
CA VAL A 91 10.31 -14.25 -1.03
C VAL A 91 10.40 -12.88 -0.36
N THR A 92 9.62 -12.65 0.69
CA THR A 92 9.43 -11.32 1.28
C THR A 92 9.73 -11.26 2.77
N THR A 93 10.12 -10.06 3.23
CA THR A 93 10.18 -9.69 4.65
C THR A 93 8.84 -9.16 5.09
N GLN A 94 8.29 -9.73 6.18
CA GLN A 94 7.00 -9.37 6.73
C GLN A 94 7.10 -9.12 8.24
N ASN A 95 6.40 -8.08 8.69
CA ASN A 95 6.31 -7.71 10.10
C ASN A 95 4.98 -6.97 10.36
N HIS A 96 3.87 -7.72 10.35
CA HIS A 96 2.53 -7.15 10.58
C HIS A 96 1.60 -8.12 11.31
N GLY A 97 0.79 -7.57 12.22
CA GLY A 97 -0.26 -8.30 12.94
C GLY A 97 -1.68 -8.04 12.43
N PHE A 98 -1.84 -7.13 11.47
CA PHE A 98 -3.11 -6.77 10.85
C PHE A 98 -3.03 -7.01 9.35
N CYS A 99 -4.16 -7.33 8.73
CA CYS A 99 -4.30 -7.49 7.30
C CYS A 99 -5.55 -6.74 6.82
N VAL A 100 -5.57 -6.42 5.53
CA VAL A 100 -6.76 -5.86 4.87
C VAL A 100 -7.71 -7.02 4.53
N ASP A 101 -8.98 -6.82 4.80
CA ASP A 101 -10.03 -7.76 4.43
C ASP A 101 -10.35 -7.62 2.93
N ILE A 102 -10.06 -8.68 2.17
CA ILE A 102 -10.25 -8.71 0.71
C ILE A 102 -11.71 -8.43 0.34
N ASP A 103 -12.65 -9.03 1.08
CA ASP A 103 -14.09 -8.96 0.78
C ASP A 103 -14.68 -7.58 1.09
N SER A 104 -13.92 -6.74 1.80
CA SER A 104 -14.32 -5.38 2.14
C SER A 104 -13.91 -4.33 1.11
N LEU A 105 -13.04 -4.67 0.16
CA LEU A 105 -12.52 -3.73 -0.83
C LEU A 105 -13.56 -3.47 -1.95
N PRO A 106 -13.74 -2.22 -2.42
CA PRO A 106 -14.58 -1.94 -3.59
C PRO A 106 -13.96 -2.56 -4.86
N ALA A 107 -14.54 -3.66 -5.33
CA ALA A 107 -13.98 -4.47 -6.42
C ALA A 107 -13.96 -3.76 -7.79
N ASP A 108 -14.71 -2.68 -7.95
CA ASP A 108 -14.74 -1.82 -9.13
C ASP A 108 -13.58 -0.80 -9.16
N GLU A 109 -13.06 -0.42 -7.98
CA GLU A 109 -11.98 0.56 -7.85
C GLU A 109 -10.64 -0.07 -7.50
N VAL A 110 -10.63 -1.21 -6.80
CA VAL A 110 -9.42 -1.83 -6.24
C VAL A 110 -9.21 -3.24 -6.79
N GLU A 111 -8.06 -3.45 -7.44
CA GLU A 111 -7.60 -4.75 -7.87
C GLU A 111 -6.63 -5.36 -6.85
N ILE A 112 -6.88 -6.61 -6.49
CA ILE A 112 -5.97 -7.46 -5.71
C ILE A 112 -4.78 -7.83 -6.60
N THR A 113 -3.57 -7.51 -6.16
CA THR A 113 -2.35 -7.75 -6.96
C THR A 113 -1.45 -8.82 -6.38
N HIS A 114 -1.39 -8.94 -5.05
CA HIS A 114 -0.51 -9.90 -4.40
C HIS A 114 -1.26 -10.66 -3.30
N ILE A 115 -0.98 -11.95 -3.19
CA ILE A 115 -1.49 -12.82 -2.14
C ILE A 115 -0.35 -13.60 -1.48
N ASN A 116 -0.51 -13.89 -0.20
CA ASN A 116 0.37 -14.79 0.53
C ASN A 116 0.07 -16.24 0.11
N LEU A 117 1.08 -17.01 -0.24
CA LEU A 117 0.87 -18.40 -0.67
C LEU A 117 0.66 -19.39 0.47
N ASN A 118 0.93 -19.00 1.71
CA ASN A 118 0.73 -19.87 2.87
C ASN A 118 -0.71 -19.82 3.39
N ASP A 119 -1.36 -18.67 3.33
CA ASP A 119 -2.67 -18.44 3.97
C ASP A 119 -3.65 -17.56 3.18
N GLU A 120 -3.33 -17.24 1.92
CA GLU A 120 -4.19 -16.51 0.98
C GLU A 120 -4.60 -15.09 1.41
N THR A 121 -3.91 -14.53 2.41
CA THR A 121 -4.15 -13.15 2.86
C THR A 121 -3.68 -12.11 1.83
N LEU A 122 -4.25 -10.89 1.90
CA LEU A 122 -3.91 -9.79 0.99
C LEU A 122 -2.50 -9.27 1.25
N GLU A 123 -1.65 -9.32 0.22
CA GLU A 123 -0.26 -8.85 0.29
C GLU A 123 0.00 -7.63 -0.59
N GLY A 124 -0.96 -7.22 -1.42
CA GLY A 124 -0.82 -6.04 -2.26
C GLY A 124 -2.07 -5.76 -3.09
N MET A 125 -2.32 -4.49 -3.32
CA MET A 125 -3.47 -4.00 -4.07
C MET A 125 -3.11 -2.79 -4.92
N ARG A 126 -3.93 -2.47 -5.91
CA ARG A 126 -3.82 -1.20 -6.65
C ARG A 126 -5.18 -0.65 -7.01
N HIS A 127 -5.26 0.65 -7.17
CA HIS A 127 -6.41 1.28 -7.79
C HIS A 127 -6.43 0.94 -9.29
N THR A 128 -7.62 0.72 -9.86
CA THR A 128 -7.82 0.36 -11.28
C THR A 128 -7.52 1.52 -12.23
N GLN A 129 -7.88 2.75 -11.83
CA GLN A 129 -7.71 3.97 -12.62
C GLN A 129 -6.61 4.93 -12.13
N LEU A 130 -6.36 5.03 -10.81
CA LEU A 130 -5.42 5.99 -10.24
C LEU A 130 -4.00 5.39 -10.08
N PRO A 131 -2.92 6.20 -10.06
CA PRO A 131 -1.54 5.74 -9.86
C PRO A 131 -1.25 5.38 -8.39
N VAL A 132 -2.13 4.58 -7.79
CA VAL A 132 -2.17 4.27 -6.37
C VAL A 132 -1.99 2.76 -6.20
N PHE A 133 -1.00 2.34 -5.41
CA PHE A 133 -0.78 0.93 -5.11
C PHE A 133 -0.14 0.72 -3.75
N SER A 134 -0.13 -0.52 -3.27
CA SER A 134 0.50 -0.88 -2.00
C SER A 134 0.91 -2.33 -1.92
N VAL A 135 1.76 -2.63 -0.94
CA VAL A 135 2.12 -3.97 -0.50
C VAL A 135 2.15 -4.08 1.02
N GLN A 136 1.80 -5.25 1.56
CA GLN A 136 1.71 -5.51 2.99
C GLN A 136 3.07 -5.86 3.60
N TYR A 137 3.96 -6.41 2.79
CA TYR A 137 5.33 -6.75 3.12
C TYR A 137 6.29 -5.57 2.92
N HIS A 138 7.56 -5.79 3.28
CA HIS A 138 8.62 -4.77 3.30
C HIS A 138 9.54 -4.92 2.07
N PRO A 139 9.28 -4.19 0.95
CA PRO A 139 10.14 -4.22 -0.23
C PRO A 139 11.53 -3.62 0.00
N GLU A 140 11.69 -2.81 1.04
CA GLU A 140 12.98 -2.30 1.52
C GLU A 140 13.81 -3.36 2.25
N ALA A 141 13.16 -4.45 2.69
CA ALA A 141 13.76 -5.50 3.50
C ALA A 141 14.46 -4.95 4.75
N SER A 142 15.72 -5.37 4.98
CA SER A 142 16.55 -5.01 6.12
C SER A 142 15.94 -5.40 7.49
N PRO A 143 15.97 -6.71 7.85
CA PRO A 143 16.66 -7.81 7.17
C PRO A 143 15.83 -8.49 6.06
N GLY A 144 16.44 -9.42 5.32
CA GLY A 144 15.75 -10.36 4.43
C GLY A 144 16.00 -10.16 2.94
N PRO A 145 15.25 -10.86 2.07
CA PRO A 145 15.47 -10.92 0.62
C PRO A 145 15.12 -9.61 -0.10
N HIS A 146 15.73 -9.38 -1.26
CA HIS A 146 15.55 -8.16 -2.04
C HIS A 146 14.62 -8.33 -3.26
N ASP A 147 13.92 -9.47 -3.36
CA ASP A 147 13.07 -9.87 -4.49
C ASP A 147 12.02 -8.80 -4.83
N ALA A 148 11.51 -8.10 -3.82
CA ALA A 148 10.47 -7.10 -3.92
C ALA A 148 10.95 -5.66 -4.23
N ARG A 149 12.27 -5.41 -4.31
CA ARG A 149 12.84 -4.06 -4.44
C ARG A 149 12.39 -3.32 -5.71
N TYR A 150 11.99 -4.06 -6.75
CA TYR A 150 11.50 -3.50 -8.01
C TYR A 150 10.28 -2.56 -7.84
N LEU A 151 9.53 -2.69 -6.74
CA LEU A 151 8.37 -1.86 -6.45
C LEU A 151 8.72 -0.38 -6.27
N PHE A 152 9.91 -0.06 -5.75
CA PHE A 152 10.39 1.33 -5.70
C PHE A 152 10.64 1.89 -7.11
N GLY A 153 11.21 1.08 -8.01
CA GLY A 153 11.36 1.46 -9.42
C GLY A 153 10.01 1.75 -10.08
N LYS A 154 9.01 0.88 -9.85
CA LYS A 154 7.63 1.10 -10.30
C LYS A 154 7.05 2.41 -9.77
N PHE A 155 7.29 2.76 -8.51
CA PHE A 155 6.82 4.02 -7.94
C PHE A 155 7.48 5.24 -8.60
N VAL A 156 8.79 5.20 -8.83
CA VAL A 156 9.52 6.25 -9.56
C VAL A 156 8.98 6.43 -10.98
N ASP A 157 8.68 5.33 -11.67
CA ASP A 157 8.13 5.40 -13.03
C ASP A 157 6.72 6.01 -13.06
N LEU A 158 5.89 5.77 -12.02
CA LEU A 158 4.60 6.45 -11.89
C LEU A 158 4.76 7.96 -11.67
N MET A 159 5.73 8.38 -10.85
CA MET A 159 6.04 9.80 -10.65
C MET A 159 6.47 10.49 -11.95
N ARG A 160 7.37 9.85 -12.72
CA ARG A 160 7.83 10.37 -14.02
C ARG A 160 6.69 10.55 -15.01
N LYS A 161 5.84 9.54 -15.18
CA LYS A 161 4.69 9.60 -16.09
C LYS A 161 3.66 10.65 -15.71
N ALA A 162 3.54 10.96 -14.41
CA ALA A 162 2.61 11.98 -13.95
C ALA A 162 3.15 13.40 -14.20
N THR A 163 4.46 13.57 -14.43
CA THR A 163 5.10 14.87 -14.70
C THR A 163 5.34 15.17 -16.17
N GLU A 164 5.16 14.17 -17.05
CA GLU A 164 5.14 14.32 -18.51
C GLU A 164 3.82 14.94 -18.99
#